data_AF-A0A1G9E2Y6-F1
#
_entry.id   AF-A0A1G9E2Y6-F1
#
_cell.length_a   1.000
_cell.length_b   1.000
_cell.length_c   1.000
_cell.angle_alpha   90.00
_cell.angle_beta   90.00
_cell.angle_gamma   90.00
#
_symmetry.space_group_name_H-M   'P 1'
#
loop_
_entity.id
_entity.type
_entity.pdbx_description
1 polymer ?
#
loop_
_entity_poly.entity_id
_entity_poly.type
_entity_poly.pdbx_seq_one_letter_code
_entity_poly.pdbx_strand_id
1 'polypeptide(L)' 'MGTDLKNTIDTLWHARARFERVASALRHQGDSQAAEQLSLVANRYGNSLLDIESVAQQYEKAIAALPESVE' A
#
# COMPACT_ATOMS: atom_id res chain seq x y z
N MET A 1 -8.97 13.21 1.97
CA MET A 1 -7.99 12.44 2.77
C MET A 1 -7.25 13.34 3.72
N GLY A 2 -7.07 12.95 5.00
CA GLY A 2 -6.09 13.62 5.85
C GLY A 2 -4.69 13.44 5.27
N THR A 3 -3.87 14.49 5.22
CA THR A 3 -2.54 14.50 4.58
C THR A 3 -1.64 13.37 5.09
N ASP A 4 -1.76 13.01 6.39
CA ASP A 4 -0.96 11.96 7.02
C ASP A 4 -1.30 10.56 6.53
N LEU A 5 -2.58 10.26 6.30
CA LEU A 5 -3.00 8.94 5.79
C LEU A 5 -2.52 8.75 4.35
N LYS A 6 -2.66 9.78 3.52
CA LYS A 6 -2.14 9.79 2.15
C LYS A 6 -0.63 9.54 2.14
N ASN A 7 0.13 10.29 2.94
CA ASN A 7 1.58 10.15 3.03
C ASN A 7 2.00 8.76 3.51
N THR A 8 1.22 8.16 4.41
CA THR A 8 1.44 6.79 4.90
C THR A 8 1.23 5.76 3.78
N ILE A 9 0.11 5.85 3.04
CA ILE A 9 -0.17 4.99 1.89
C ILE A 9 0.94 5.11 0.83
N ASP A 10 1.33 6.34 0.49
CA ASP A 10 2.41 6.62 -0.46
C ASP A 10 3.74 5.99 0.03
N THR A 11 4.05 6.10 1.32
CA THR A 11 5.26 5.49 1.91
C THR A 11 5.24 3.96 1.80
N LEU A 12 4.10 3.33 2.03
CA LEU A 12 3.94 1.88 1.94
C LEU A 12 4.05 1.38 0.49
N TRP A 13 3.55 2.14 -0.49
CA TRP A 13 3.79 1.86 -1.92
C TRP A 13 5.28 1.90 -2.27
N HIS A 14 6.01 2.88 -1.76
CA HIS A 14 7.47 2.95 -1.96
C HIS A 14 8.20 1.76 -1.33
N ALA A 15 7.76 1.31 -0.14
CA ALA A 15 8.32 0.14 0.51
C ALA A 15 8.08 -1.14 -0.31
N ARG A 16 6.87 -1.34 -0.84
CA ARG A 16 6.54 -2.43 -1.77
C ARG A 16 7.46 -2.44 -2.99
N ALA A 17 7.60 -1.29 -3.65
CA ALA A 17 8.47 -1.17 -4.82
C ALA A 17 9.95 -1.47 -4.49
N ARG A 18 10.40 -1.17 -3.25
CA ARG A 18 11.75 -1.52 -2.80
C ARG A 18 11.91 -3.03 -2.63
N PHE A 19 10.93 -3.74 -2.08
CA PHE A 19 10.96 -5.20 -2.01
C PHE A 19 11.02 -5.86 -3.39
N GLU A 20 10.26 -5.36 -4.37
CA GLU A 20 10.32 -5.86 -5.75
C GLU A 20 11.69 -5.67 -6.39
N ARG A 21 12.33 -4.50 -6.17
CA ARG A 21 13.70 -4.25 -6.66
C ARG A 21 14.72 -5.20 -6.03
N VAL A 22 14.64 -5.44 -4.72
CA VAL A 22 15.53 -6.39 -4.04
C VAL A 22 15.28 -7.82 -4.52
N ALA A 23 14.02 -8.22 -4.69
CA ALA A 23 13.67 -9.52 -5.25
C ALA A 23 14.25 -9.70 -6.66
N SER A 24 14.17 -8.68 -7.51
CA SER A 24 14.79 -8.72 -8.85
C SER A 24 16.32 -8.86 -8.77
N ALA A 25 16.98 -8.09 -7.90
CA ALA A 25 18.43 -8.20 -7.72
C ALA A 25 18.86 -9.61 -7.25
N LEU A 26 18.10 -10.23 -6.33
CA LEU A 26 18.38 -11.59 -5.86
C LEU A 26 18.21 -12.64 -6.96
N ARG A 27 17.22 -12.50 -7.86
CA ARG A 27 17.11 -13.37 -9.04
C ARG A 27 18.34 -13.27 -9.93
N HIS A 28 18.85 -12.06 -10.14
CA HIS A 28 20.07 -11.86 -10.92
C HIS A 28 21.31 -12.47 -10.25
N GLN A 29 21.34 -12.56 -8.92
CA GLN A 29 22.40 -13.22 -8.17
C GLN A 29 22.24 -14.75 -8.05
N GLY A 30 21.13 -15.31 -8.56
CA GLY A 30 20.84 -16.75 -8.51
C GLY A 30 20.14 -17.21 -7.22
N ASP A 31 19.83 -16.30 -6.30
CA ASP A 31 19.08 -16.60 -5.07
C ASP A 31 17.57 -16.55 -5.32
N SER A 32 17.07 -17.57 -6.01
CA SER A 32 15.67 -17.67 -6.42
C SER A 32 14.71 -17.80 -5.22
N GLN A 33 15.15 -18.45 -4.13
CA GLN A 33 14.32 -18.67 -2.95
C GLN A 33 14.08 -17.36 -2.19
N ALA A 34 15.14 -16.58 -1.91
CA ALA A 34 14.99 -15.29 -1.25
C ALA A 34 14.20 -14.29 -2.11
N ALA A 35 14.40 -14.32 -3.43
CA ALA A 35 13.63 -13.50 -4.37
C ALA A 35 12.13 -13.82 -4.35
N GLU A 36 11.76 -15.11 -4.30
CA GLU A 36 10.37 -15.53 -4.24
C GLU A 36 9.70 -15.10 -2.94
N GLN A 37 10.38 -15.26 -1.79
CA GLN A 37 9.88 -14.80 -0.50
C GLN A 37 9.60 -13.29 -0.50
N LEU A 38 10.53 -12.48 -1.02
CA LEU A 38 10.35 -11.03 -1.11
C LEU A 38 9.22 -10.64 -2.07
N SER A 39 9.06 -11.37 -3.18
CA SER A 39 7.96 -11.14 -4.11
C SER A 39 6.61 -11.44 -3.46
N LEU A 40 6.52 -12.51 -2.66
CA LEU A 40 5.31 -12.83 -1.88
C LEU A 40 4.99 -11.73 -0.87
N VAL A 41 5.99 -11.21 -0.15
CA VAL A 41 5.82 -10.09 0.78
C VAL A 41 5.32 -8.83 0.05
N ALA A 42 5.93 -8.48 -1.08
CA ALA A 42 5.53 -7.33 -1.89
C ALA A 42 4.07 -7.45 -2.38
N ASN A 43 3.65 -8.65 -2.79
CA ASN A 43 2.27 -8.92 -3.20
C ASN A 43 1.28 -8.78 -2.05
N ARG A 44 1.60 -9.32 -0.87
CA ARG A 44 0.76 -9.17 0.34
C ARG A 44 0.60 -7.70 0.73
N TYR A 45 1.70 -6.94 0.73
CA TYR A 45 1.66 -5.49 0.97
C TYR A 45 0.79 -4.77 -0.06
N GLY A 46 0.92 -5.12 -1.35
CA GLY A 46 0.11 -4.53 -2.41
C GLY A 46 -1.39 -4.73 -2.21
N ASN A 47 -1.81 -5.95 -1.88
CA ASN A 47 -3.22 -6.25 -1.64
C ASN A 47 -3.75 -5.48 -0.42
N SER A 48 -3.02 -5.50 0.70
CA SER A 48 -3.42 -4.74 1.89
C SER A 48 -3.47 -3.23 1.64
N LEU A 49 -2.61 -2.70 0.77
CA LEU A 49 -2.63 -1.27 0.42
C LEU A 49 -3.89 -0.89 -0.36
N LEU A 50 -4.30 -1.73 -1.32
CA LEU A 50 -5.55 -1.52 -2.06
C LEU A 50 -6.77 -1.54 -1.13
N ASP A 51 -6.78 -2.42 -0.13
CA ASP A 51 -7.84 -2.46 0.88
C ASP A 51 -7.87 -1.17 1.72
N ILE A 52 -6.70 -0.71 2.18
CA ILE A 52 -6.57 0.54 2.95
C ILE A 52 -7.03 1.74 2.12
N GLU A 53 -6.61 1.84 0.85
CA GLU A 53 -7.03 2.91 -0.06
C GLU A 53 -8.54 2.91 -0.29
N SER A 54 -9.13 1.73 -0.50
CA SER A 54 -10.57 1.57 -0.67
C SER A 54 -11.33 2.02 0.58
N VAL A 55 -10.90 1.58 1.75
CA VAL A 55 -11.51 1.96 3.03
C VAL A 55 -11.36 3.46 3.28
N ALA A 56 -10.19 4.04 3.02
CA ALA A 56 -9.95 5.48 3.16
C ALA A 56 -10.91 6.29 2.29
N GLN A 57 -11.09 5.90 1.02
CA GLN A 57 -12.03 6.54 0.11
C GLN A 57 -13.49 6.41 0.57
N GLN A 58 -13.87 5.27 1.14
CA GLN A 58 -15.22 5.08 1.69
C GLN A 58 -15.47 6.00 2.89
N TYR A 59 -14.51 6.13 3.81
CA TYR A 59 -14.61 7.07 4.93
C TYR A 59 -14.72 8.51 4.46
N GLU A 60 -13.97 8.92 3.44
CA GLU A 60 -14.07 10.28 2.89
C GLU A 60 -15.45 10.57 2.30
N LYS A 61 -16.00 9.62 1.54
CA LYS A 61 -17.36 9.75 1.01
C LYS A 61 -18.39 9.82 2.13
N ALA A 62 -18.24 9.01 3.17
CA ALA A 62 -19.13 9.02 4.32
C ALA A 62 -19.08 10.35 5.08
N ILE A 63 -17.87 10.90 5.31
CA ILE A 63 -17.68 12.21 5.95
C ILE A 63 -18.29 13.32 5.10
N ALA A 64 -18.06 13.32 3.79
CA ALA A 64 -18.63 14.33 2.89
C ALA A 64 -20.15 14.24 2.77
N ALA A 65 -20.73 13.06 3.04
CA ALA A 65 -22.18 12.84 3.07
C ALA A 65 -22.81 13.13 4.44
N LEU A 66 -22.02 13.44 5.47
CA LEU A 66 -22.57 13.91 6.73
C LEU A 66 -23.28 15.25 6.46
N PRO A 67 -24.53 15.41 6.95
CA PRO A 67 -25.18 16.71 6.85
C PRO A 67 -24.29 17.75 7.55
N GLU A 68 -23.99 18.85 6.85
CA GLU A 68 -23.54 20.07 7.54
C GLU A 68 -24.56 20.30 8.65
N SER A 69 -24.08 20.42 9.89
CA SER A 69 -24.90 20.48 11.09
C SER A 69 -26.21 21.22 10.85
N VAL A 70 -27.32 20.58 11.20
CA VAL A 70 -28.58 21.29 11.43
C VAL A 70 -28.29 22.31 12.54
N GLU A 71 -27.96 23.54 12.15
CA GLU A 71 -28.02 24.71 13.03
C GLU A 71 -29.48 25.01 13.39
#